data_AF-A0A6A5EDS4-F1
#
_entry.id   AF-A0A6A5EDS4-F1
#
_cell.length_a   1.000
_cell.length_b   1.000
_cell.length_c   1.000
_cell.angle_alpha   90.00
_cell.angle_beta   90.00
_cell.angle_gamma   90.00
#
_symmetry.space_group_name_H-M   'P 1'
#
loop_
_entity.id
_entity.type
_entity.pdbx_description
1 polymer ?
#
loop_
_entity_poly.entity_id
_entity_poly.type
_entity_poly.pdbx_seq_one_letter_code
_entity_poly.pdbx_strand_id
1 'polypeptide(L)'
;MSLSRIQSVRVAAVLEDCSDQLDILGHTLTVQIARERGTAAAQEKARLAKLRRDCQSISRQVSKLHLELEEKQSLSSLLQVVEDEEQKKKANNTRREEKIKLEKRKETLQRQKEEIKQKTEKLTEIRWLAKDLKHQLNEQSSQIANKNKLMEKNMELQLQQTQRESSETEKLLQDKLELLQNKLTEERRVHEESEKFLQNRHKELQQQLQQWQQHTTQMLQEKEQQLNSVRCKRTVNLDRLMEMKRRFREMEQVVMEDREEQEKLRQQQALATSATKLQAWWRGCMVRRGLGSFKKEEVKKGKKKKEGKKKKKK
;
A
#
# COMPACT_ATOMS: atom_id res chain seq x y z
N MET A 1 59.23 -17.30 115.27
CA MET A 1 60.25 -18.29 115.67
C MET A 1 61.11 -17.66 116.75
N SER A 2 60.96 -18.05 118.01
CA SER A 2 61.77 -17.56 119.13
C SER A 2 62.93 -18.53 119.39
N LEU A 3 64.17 -18.04 119.33
CA LEU A 3 65.36 -18.84 119.59
C LEU A 3 65.56 -18.99 121.12
N SER A 4 66.09 -20.13 121.58
CA SER A 4 66.45 -20.26 123.01
C SER A 4 67.55 -19.25 123.37
N ARG A 5 67.58 -18.77 124.62
CA ARG A 5 68.51 -17.71 125.05
C ARG A 5 69.99 -18.00 124.73
N ILE A 6 70.41 -19.27 124.81
CA ILE A 6 71.77 -19.70 124.46
C ILE A 6 72.02 -19.62 122.95
N GLN A 7 71.02 -19.95 122.13
CA GLN A 7 71.10 -19.85 120.67
C GLN A 7 71.06 -18.39 120.20
N SER A 8 70.26 -17.54 120.86
CA SER A 8 70.17 -16.11 120.54
C SER A 8 71.52 -15.40 120.74
N VAL A 9 72.19 -15.65 121.87
CA VAL A 9 73.51 -15.05 122.17
C VAL A 9 74.60 -15.56 121.23
N ARG A 10 74.60 -16.86 120.88
CA ARG A 10 75.55 -17.39 119.89
C ARG A 10 75.36 -16.78 118.51
N VAL A 11 74.11 -16.60 118.07
CA VAL A 11 73.80 -15.98 116.78
C VAL A 11 74.10 -14.48 116.80
N ALA A 12 73.83 -13.79 117.91
CA ALA A 12 74.18 -12.37 118.08
C ALA A 12 75.70 -12.14 117.98
N ALA A 13 76.51 -12.95 118.65
CA ALA A 13 77.98 -12.86 118.58
C ALA A 13 78.52 -13.08 117.15
N VAL A 14 77.91 -14.01 116.40
CA VAL A 14 78.27 -14.23 114.99
C VAL A 14 77.81 -13.05 114.11
N LEU A 15 76.65 -12.46 114.39
CA LEU A 15 76.18 -11.29 113.66
C LEU A 15 76.99 -10.02 113.95
N GLU A 16 77.53 -9.90 115.16
CA GLU A 16 78.45 -8.84 115.55
C GLU A 16 79.77 -8.95 114.77
N ASP A 17 80.39 -10.13 114.76
CA ASP A 17 81.56 -10.41 113.92
C ASP A 17 81.26 -10.23 112.42
N CYS A 18 80.07 -10.61 111.94
CA CYS A 18 79.66 -10.31 110.56
C CYS A 18 79.49 -8.81 110.29
N SER A 19 78.98 -8.04 111.27
CA SER A 19 78.85 -6.59 111.17
C SER A 19 80.23 -5.93 111.09
N ASP A 20 81.15 -6.35 111.94
CA ASP A 20 82.54 -5.87 111.96
C ASP A 20 83.26 -6.21 110.65
N GLN A 21 83.10 -7.43 110.14
CA GLN A 21 83.64 -7.82 108.83
C GLN A 21 83.01 -7.05 107.67
N LEU A 22 81.71 -6.75 107.72
CA LEU A 22 81.03 -5.92 106.73
C LEU A 22 81.47 -4.46 106.77
N ASP A 23 81.82 -3.94 107.95
CA ASP A 23 82.36 -2.59 108.11
C ASP A 23 83.81 -2.52 107.62
N ILE A 24 84.63 -3.55 107.87
CA ILE A 24 85.96 -3.71 107.26
C ILE A 24 85.86 -3.79 105.73
N LEU A 25 84.91 -4.57 105.20
CA LEU A 25 84.62 -4.62 103.76
C LEU A 25 84.14 -3.27 103.23
N GLY A 26 83.29 -2.57 103.97
CA GLY A 26 82.79 -1.23 103.64
C GLY A 26 83.92 -0.20 103.54
N HIS A 27 84.88 -0.24 104.45
CA HIS A 27 86.09 0.58 104.39
C HIS A 27 87.02 0.17 103.23
N THR A 28 87.20 -1.12 103.01
CA THR A 28 88.01 -1.64 101.90
C THR A 28 87.44 -1.24 100.53
N LEU A 29 86.13 -1.35 100.35
CA LEU A 29 85.40 -0.90 99.15
C LEU A 29 85.48 0.62 98.98
N THR A 30 85.45 1.39 100.07
CA THR A 30 85.62 2.85 100.02
C THR A 30 87.01 3.25 99.52
N VAL A 31 88.05 2.52 99.94
CA VAL A 31 89.43 2.71 99.48
C VAL A 31 89.60 2.28 98.01
N GLN A 32 88.94 1.19 97.58
CA GLN A 32 88.97 0.73 96.19
C GLN A 32 88.28 1.70 95.23
N ILE A 33 87.10 2.23 95.60
CA ILE A 33 86.39 3.27 94.82
C ILE A 33 87.27 4.53 94.65
N ALA A 34 88.06 4.88 95.66
CA ALA A 34 88.97 6.03 95.62
C ALA A 34 90.24 5.77 94.78
N ARG A 35 90.68 4.51 94.66
CA ARG A 35 91.90 4.12 93.92
C ARG A 35 91.65 3.85 92.42
N GLU A 36 90.42 3.55 92.01
CA GLU A 36 90.11 3.28 90.60
C GLU A 36 90.22 4.53 89.70
N ARG A 37 91.20 4.48 88.78
CA ARG A 37 91.44 5.48 87.71
C ARG A 37 91.50 4.79 86.34
N GLY A 38 90.58 5.14 85.43
CA GLY A 38 90.51 4.62 84.05
C GLY A 38 89.17 4.95 83.34
N THR A 39 89.06 4.76 82.02
CA THR A 39 87.85 5.05 81.23
C THR A 39 86.68 4.09 81.50
N ALA A 40 86.97 2.87 81.99
CA ALA A 40 85.97 1.94 82.53
C ALA A 40 85.50 2.32 83.97
N ALA A 41 86.07 3.36 84.58
CA ALA A 41 85.82 3.68 85.98
C ALA A 41 84.42 4.22 86.24
N ALA A 42 83.65 4.72 85.26
CA ALA A 42 82.30 5.23 85.54
C ALA A 42 81.28 4.11 85.82
N GLN A 43 81.28 3.08 84.99
CA GLN A 43 80.41 1.91 85.17
C GLN A 43 80.86 1.06 86.36
N GLU A 44 82.18 0.95 86.56
CA GLU A 44 82.73 0.18 87.68
C GLU A 44 82.58 0.92 89.02
N LYS A 45 82.80 2.25 89.08
CA LYS A 45 82.43 3.05 90.26
C LYS A 45 80.94 3.01 90.55
N ALA A 46 80.07 3.00 89.54
CA ALA A 46 78.62 2.86 89.75
C ALA A 46 78.26 1.48 90.33
N ARG A 47 78.94 0.42 89.89
CA ARG A 47 78.81 -0.94 90.45
C ARG A 47 79.36 -1.01 91.86
N LEU A 48 80.57 -0.53 92.14
CA LEU A 48 81.14 -0.51 93.49
C LEU A 48 80.36 0.41 94.44
N ALA A 49 79.83 1.53 93.98
CA ALA A 49 78.95 2.39 94.78
C ALA A 49 77.59 1.76 95.04
N LYS A 50 77.10 0.91 94.13
CA LYS A 50 75.93 0.06 94.39
C LYS A 50 76.29 -1.02 95.43
N LEU A 51 77.38 -1.76 95.22
CA LEU A 51 77.85 -2.80 96.12
C LEU A 51 78.10 -2.26 97.54
N ARG A 52 78.69 -1.07 97.66
CA ARG A 52 78.87 -0.37 98.94
C ARG A 52 77.54 -0.02 99.60
N ARG A 53 76.56 0.49 98.84
CA ARG A 53 75.21 0.75 99.36
C ARG A 53 74.52 -0.54 99.81
N ASP A 54 74.72 -1.62 99.07
CA ASP A 54 74.21 -2.94 99.40
C ASP A 54 74.88 -3.47 100.68
N CYS A 55 76.21 -3.40 100.81
CA CYS A 55 76.96 -3.75 102.03
C CYS A 55 76.55 -2.90 103.23
N GLN A 56 76.33 -1.59 103.06
CA GLN A 56 75.85 -0.72 104.13
C GLN A 56 74.40 -1.03 104.53
N SER A 57 73.56 -1.40 103.56
CA SER A 57 72.19 -1.82 103.84
C SER A 57 72.17 -3.16 104.58
N ILE A 58 73.04 -4.11 104.20
CA ILE A 58 73.20 -5.40 104.86
C ILE A 58 73.78 -5.20 106.26
N SER A 59 74.84 -4.40 106.42
CA SER A 59 75.41 -4.04 107.73
C SER A 59 74.33 -3.47 108.65
N ARG A 60 73.55 -2.45 108.21
CA ARG A 60 72.42 -1.93 109.01
C ARG A 60 71.36 -2.97 109.36
N GLN A 61 71.07 -3.90 108.45
CA GLN A 61 70.11 -4.99 108.71
C GLN A 61 70.69 -6.01 109.69
N VAL A 62 71.97 -6.34 109.59
CA VAL A 62 72.71 -7.23 110.49
C VAL A 62 72.82 -6.63 111.88
N SER A 63 73.15 -5.34 112.01
CA SER A 63 73.16 -4.64 113.30
C SER A 63 71.76 -4.56 113.92
N LYS A 64 70.73 -4.29 113.11
CA LYS A 64 69.33 -4.29 113.59
C LYS A 64 68.88 -5.68 114.03
N LEU A 65 69.30 -6.73 113.34
CA LEU A 65 69.03 -8.12 113.73
C LEU A 65 69.78 -8.51 114.98
N HIS A 66 71.05 -8.15 115.09
CA HIS A 66 71.87 -8.35 116.28
C HIS A 66 71.17 -7.75 117.51
N LEU A 67 70.75 -6.49 117.45
CA LEU A 67 69.98 -5.83 118.52
C LEU A 67 68.64 -6.53 118.82
N GLU A 68 67.89 -6.95 117.80
CA GLU A 68 66.61 -7.67 117.98
C GLU A 68 66.78 -9.07 118.59
N LEU A 69 67.91 -9.74 118.34
CA LEU A 69 68.27 -11.03 118.93
C LEU A 69 68.75 -10.88 120.38
N GLU A 70 69.49 -9.82 120.71
CA GLU A 70 69.95 -9.56 122.08
C GLU A 70 68.81 -9.15 123.01
N GLU A 71 67.95 -8.21 122.57
CA GLU A 71 66.90 -7.64 123.41
C GLU A 71 65.63 -8.48 123.45
N LYS A 72 65.24 -9.07 122.30
CA LYS A 72 63.87 -9.61 122.09
C LYS A 72 63.83 -11.07 121.63
N GLN A 73 64.99 -11.69 121.37
CA GLN A 73 65.11 -13.07 120.85
C GLN A 73 64.25 -13.33 119.59
N SER A 74 64.09 -12.32 118.72
CA SER A 74 63.22 -12.35 117.54
C SER A 74 63.97 -12.08 116.25
N LEU A 75 63.50 -12.66 115.14
CA LEU A 75 64.00 -12.48 113.77
C LEU A 75 63.03 -11.70 112.87
N SER A 76 62.04 -11.02 113.47
CA SER A 76 60.94 -10.36 112.78
C SER A 76 61.38 -9.33 111.73
N SER A 77 62.42 -8.53 111.99
CA SER A 77 62.82 -7.51 111.02
C SER A 77 63.49 -8.07 109.76
N LEU A 78 64.14 -9.23 109.79
CA LEU A 78 64.69 -9.85 108.58
C LEU A 78 63.57 -10.43 107.73
N LEU A 79 62.61 -11.09 108.37
CA LEU A 79 61.44 -11.66 107.69
C LEU A 79 60.67 -10.56 106.96
N GLN A 80 60.44 -9.41 107.61
CA GLN A 80 59.74 -8.28 106.98
C GLN A 80 60.52 -7.70 105.78
N VAL A 81 61.84 -7.56 105.89
CA VAL A 81 62.69 -7.08 104.78
C VAL A 81 62.71 -8.05 103.60
N VAL A 82 62.78 -9.35 103.87
CA VAL A 82 62.74 -10.39 102.83
C VAL A 82 61.37 -10.42 102.14
N GLU A 83 60.29 -10.29 102.92
CA GLU A 83 58.92 -10.25 102.41
C GLU A 83 58.67 -8.99 101.56
N ASP A 84 59.18 -7.83 101.98
CA ASP A 84 59.13 -6.58 101.21
C ASP A 84 59.92 -6.67 99.89
N GLU A 85 61.11 -7.30 99.89
CA GLU A 85 61.90 -7.52 98.66
C GLU A 85 61.23 -8.53 97.71
N GLU A 86 60.60 -9.58 98.23
CA GLU A 86 59.80 -10.50 97.41
C GLU A 86 58.60 -9.81 96.78
N GLN A 87 57.87 -8.99 97.54
CA GLN A 87 56.75 -8.21 97.03
C GLN A 87 57.19 -7.20 95.96
N LYS A 88 58.33 -6.51 96.17
CA LYS A 88 58.92 -5.62 95.15
C LYS A 88 59.33 -6.36 93.89
N LYS A 89 59.89 -7.57 94.00
CA LYS A 89 60.22 -8.41 92.83
C LYS A 89 58.97 -8.85 92.07
N LYS A 90 57.93 -9.32 92.79
CA LYS A 90 56.63 -9.69 92.19
C LYS A 90 56.00 -8.48 91.48
N ALA A 91 55.96 -7.31 92.12
CA ALA A 91 55.42 -6.07 91.54
C ALA A 91 56.21 -5.57 90.32
N ASN A 92 57.54 -5.71 90.30
CA ASN A 92 58.35 -5.35 89.14
C ASN A 92 58.17 -6.32 87.97
N ASN A 93 57.99 -7.62 88.24
CA ASN A 93 57.71 -8.60 87.20
C ASN A 93 56.33 -8.39 86.58
N THR A 94 55.28 -8.18 87.38
CA THR A 94 53.93 -7.87 86.86
C THR A 94 53.94 -6.58 86.04
N ARG A 95 54.63 -5.53 86.51
CA ARG A 95 54.77 -4.26 85.78
C ARG A 95 55.51 -4.42 84.44
N ARG A 96 56.50 -5.32 84.36
CA ARG A 96 57.20 -5.63 83.09
C ARG A 96 56.29 -6.39 82.14
N GLU A 97 55.59 -7.40 82.62
CA GLU A 97 54.63 -8.16 81.82
C GLU A 97 53.49 -7.29 81.29
N GLU A 98 52.95 -6.40 82.12
CA GLU A 98 51.95 -5.42 81.72
C GLU A 98 52.48 -4.48 80.65
N LYS A 99 53.70 -3.94 80.81
CA LYS A 99 54.35 -3.11 79.77
C LYS A 99 54.49 -3.87 78.45
N ILE A 100 54.95 -5.12 78.49
CA ILE A 100 55.09 -5.96 77.29
C ILE A 100 53.73 -6.20 76.63
N LYS A 101 52.69 -6.49 77.42
CA LYS A 101 51.31 -6.65 76.93
C LYS A 101 50.77 -5.35 76.31
N LEU A 102 51.06 -4.20 76.92
CA LEU A 102 50.64 -2.89 76.45
C LEU A 102 51.33 -2.53 75.13
N GLU A 103 52.63 -2.78 75.02
CA GLU A 103 53.38 -2.59 73.77
C GLU A 103 52.87 -3.52 72.66
N LYS A 104 52.68 -4.81 72.93
CA LYS A 104 52.08 -5.74 71.95
C LYS A 104 50.71 -5.26 71.49
N ARG A 105 49.87 -4.77 72.41
CA ARG A 105 48.54 -4.23 72.08
C ARG A 105 48.64 -2.97 71.23
N LYS A 106 49.58 -2.08 71.56
CA LYS A 106 49.87 -0.86 70.79
C LYS A 106 50.34 -1.18 69.39
N GLU A 107 51.25 -2.14 69.22
CA GLU A 107 51.69 -2.62 67.91
C GLU A 107 50.52 -3.20 67.09
N THR A 108 49.69 -4.05 67.70
CA THR A 108 48.51 -4.61 66.99
C THR A 108 47.52 -3.52 66.57
N LEU A 109 47.29 -2.52 67.43
CA LEU A 109 46.43 -1.38 67.11
C LEU A 109 47.04 -0.49 66.02
N GLN A 110 48.36 -0.33 65.99
CA GLN A 110 49.04 0.38 64.91
C GLN A 110 48.90 -0.34 63.57
N ARG A 111 49.09 -1.67 63.54
CA ARG A 111 48.86 -2.49 62.33
C ARG A 111 47.42 -2.35 61.84
N GLN A 112 46.45 -2.46 62.74
CA GLN A 112 45.02 -2.28 62.41
C GLN A 112 44.72 -0.88 61.88
N LYS A 113 45.29 0.18 62.47
CA LYS A 113 45.12 1.54 61.96
C LYS A 113 45.67 1.70 60.55
N GLU A 114 46.83 1.12 60.27
CA GLU A 114 47.44 1.20 58.95
C GLU A 114 46.65 0.40 57.90
N GLU A 115 46.16 -0.79 58.26
CA GLU A 115 45.24 -1.56 57.42
C GLU A 115 43.94 -0.80 57.12
N ILE A 116 43.36 -0.13 58.13
CA ILE A 116 42.15 0.69 57.94
C ILE A 116 42.45 1.84 56.98
N LYS A 117 43.58 2.54 57.14
CA LYS A 117 43.97 3.62 56.22
C LYS A 117 44.09 3.13 54.78
N GLN A 118 44.82 2.05 54.54
CA GLN A 118 44.97 1.47 53.20
C GLN A 118 43.61 1.05 52.61
N LYS A 119 42.72 0.49 53.42
CA LYS A 119 41.35 0.16 52.98
C LYS A 119 40.54 1.42 52.68
N THR A 120 40.67 2.49 53.47
CA THR A 120 39.97 3.75 53.19
C THR A 120 40.46 4.41 51.90
N GLU A 121 41.76 4.38 51.62
CA GLU A 121 42.35 4.88 50.37
C GLU A 121 41.80 4.10 49.16
N LYS A 122 41.86 2.77 49.20
CA LYS A 122 41.26 1.91 48.16
C LYS A 122 39.76 2.17 47.98
N LEU A 123 39.03 2.37 49.08
CA LEU A 123 37.60 2.73 49.00
C LEU A 123 37.38 4.11 48.40
N THR A 124 38.28 5.08 48.59
CA THR A 124 38.19 6.38 47.92
C THR A 124 38.51 6.29 46.44
N GLU A 125 39.50 5.49 46.05
CA GLU A 125 39.83 5.21 44.65
C GLU A 125 38.67 4.53 43.92
N ILE A 126 38.09 3.49 44.52
CA ILE A 126 36.91 2.80 43.95
C ILE A 126 35.72 3.76 43.85
N ARG A 127 35.50 4.61 44.87
CA ARG A 127 34.43 5.63 44.82
C ARG A 127 34.65 6.65 43.71
N TRP A 128 35.90 7.06 43.50
CA TRP A 128 36.26 7.97 42.41
C TRP A 128 36.03 7.30 41.05
N LEU A 129 36.48 6.06 40.87
CA LEU A 129 36.29 5.28 39.64
C LEU A 129 34.80 5.05 39.35
N ALA A 130 34.00 4.73 40.37
CA ALA A 130 32.55 4.58 40.22
C ALA A 130 31.87 5.89 39.79
N LYS A 131 32.36 7.03 40.28
CA LYS A 131 31.85 8.36 39.86
C LYS A 131 32.22 8.65 38.42
N ASP A 132 33.45 8.36 38.00
CA ASP A 132 33.92 8.56 36.63
C ASP A 132 33.14 7.68 35.64
N LEU A 133 33.03 6.38 35.93
CA LEU A 133 32.23 5.45 35.11
C LEU A 133 30.76 5.87 35.02
N LYS A 134 30.18 6.38 36.11
CA LYS A 134 28.81 6.92 36.09
C LYS A 134 28.69 8.16 35.21
N HIS A 135 29.69 9.05 35.24
CA HIS A 135 29.72 10.22 34.37
C HIS A 135 29.81 9.79 32.89
N GLN A 136 30.73 8.89 32.57
CA GLN A 136 30.88 8.35 31.21
C GLN A 136 29.60 7.68 30.71
N LEU A 137 28.94 6.88 31.56
CA LEU A 137 27.66 6.23 31.20
C LEU A 137 26.56 7.26 30.92
N ASN A 138 26.43 8.28 31.77
CA ASN A 138 25.44 9.35 31.56
C ASN A 138 25.75 10.14 30.28
N GLU A 139 27.01 10.44 30.01
CA GLU A 139 27.43 11.14 28.79
C GLU A 139 27.12 10.30 27.54
N GLN A 140 27.48 9.02 27.53
CA GLN A 140 27.12 8.13 26.42
C GLN A 140 25.60 7.99 26.26
N SER A 141 24.85 7.87 27.35
CA SER A 141 23.39 7.85 27.30
C SER A 141 22.83 9.13 26.69
N SER A 142 23.39 10.30 27.02
CA SER A 142 22.97 11.57 26.43
C SER A 142 23.33 11.68 24.94
N GLN A 143 24.50 11.17 24.54
CA GLN A 143 24.91 11.12 23.15
C GLN A 143 24.01 10.20 22.32
N ILE A 144 23.66 9.03 22.85
CA ILE A 144 22.71 8.11 22.20
C ILE A 144 21.34 8.77 22.06
N ALA A 145 20.82 9.40 23.12
CA ALA A 145 19.54 10.11 23.05
C ALA A 145 19.54 11.23 22.01
N ASN A 146 20.64 11.99 21.90
CA ASN A 146 20.78 13.04 20.89
C ASN A 146 20.89 12.47 19.46
N LYS A 147 21.65 11.38 19.27
CA LYS A 147 21.74 10.68 17.97
C LYS A 147 20.37 10.15 17.55
N ASN A 148 19.61 9.56 18.47
CA ASN A 148 18.26 9.06 18.19
C ASN A 148 17.32 10.20 17.75
N LYS A 149 17.31 11.33 18.47
CA LYS A 149 16.51 12.51 18.08
C LYS A 149 16.89 13.06 16.70
N LEU A 150 18.18 13.05 16.36
CA LEU A 150 18.65 13.48 15.04
C LEU A 150 18.22 12.49 13.96
N MET A 151 18.32 11.20 14.23
CA MET A 151 17.89 10.13 13.32
C MET A 151 16.38 10.17 13.09
N GLU A 152 15.58 10.34 14.14
CA GLU A 152 14.12 10.51 14.08
C GLU A 152 13.74 11.71 13.20
N LYS A 153 14.34 12.88 13.43
CA LYS A 153 14.10 14.08 12.61
C LYS A 153 14.49 13.86 11.14
N ASN A 154 15.61 13.19 10.88
CA ASN A 154 16.05 12.90 9.52
C ASN A 154 15.06 11.96 8.82
N MET A 155 14.63 10.90 9.51
CA MET A 155 13.64 9.96 8.99
C MET A 155 12.28 10.63 8.75
N GLU A 156 11.85 11.53 9.64
CA GLU A 156 10.62 12.31 9.46
C GLU A 156 10.72 13.25 8.24
N LEU A 157 11.85 13.94 8.06
CA LEU A 157 12.07 14.80 6.90
C LEU A 157 12.10 13.99 5.59
N GLN A 158 12.73 12.82 5.58
CA GLN A 158 12.73 11.92 4.43
C GLN A 158 11.31 11.46 4.11
N LEU A 159 10.53 11.03 5.10
CA LEU A 159 9.14 10.65 4.91
C LEU A 159 8.30 11.80 4.36
N GLN A 160 8.46 13.02 4.88
CA GLN A 160 7.76 14.20 4.37
C GLN A 160 8.17 14.55 2.93
N GLN A 161 9.45 14.43 2.58
CA GLN A 161 9.92 14.64 1.21
C GLN A 161 9.31 13.63 0.26
N THR A 162 9.42 12.34 0.57
CA THR A 162 8.83 11.26 -0.25
C THR A 162 7.32 11.42 -0.38
N GLN A 163 6.62 11.79 0.70
CA GLN A 163 5.18 12.03 0.67
C GLN A 163 4.81 13.23 -0.20
N ARG A 164 5.60 14.31 -0.19
CA ARG A 164 5.37 15.47 -1.06
C ARG A 164 5.56 15.08 -2.52
N GLU A 165 6.67 14.43 -2.85
CA GLU A 165 6.97 13.97 -4.21
C GLU A 165 5.88 13.01 -4.73
N SER A 166 5.42 12.07 -3.89
CA SER A 166 4.31 11.19 -4.25
C SER A 166 3.01 11.96 -4.46
N SER A 167 2.70 12.93 -3.61
CA SER A 167 1.48 13.74 -3.75
C SER A 167 1.50 14.65 -4.98
N GLU A 168 2.67 15.18 -5.36
CA GLU A 168 2.83 16.01 -6.56
C GLU A 168 2.68 15.18 -7.82
N THR A 169 3.31 14.00 -7.86
CA THR A 169 3.18 13.07 -8.99
C THR A 169 1.76 12.54 -9.12
N GLU A 170 1.08 12.24 -8.00
CA GLU A 170 -0.33 11.85 -7.98
C GLU A 170 -1.24 12.95 -8.53
N LYS A 171 -1.06 14.21 -8.10
CA LYS A 171 -1.82 15.35 -8.64
C LYS A 171 -1.59 15.51 -10.15
N LEU A 172 -0.35 15.44 -10.62
CA LEU A 172 -0.04 15.53 -12.06
C LEU A 172 -0.70 14.41 -12.86
N LEU A 173 -0.81 13.20 -12.30
CA LEU A 173 -1.52 12.09 -12.95
C LEU A 173 -3.04 12.30 -12.93
N GLN A 174 -3.59 12.81 -11.82
CA GLN A 174 -5.00 13.18 -11.71
C GLN A 174 -5.38 14.27 -12.73
N ASP A 175 -4.59 15.34 -12.84
CA ASP A 175 -4.81 16.41 -13.82
C ASP A 175 -4.77 15.88 -15.27
N LYS A 176 -3.84 14.96 -15.58
CA LYS A 176 -3.77 14.30 -16.89
C LYS A 176 -4.98 13.42 -17.16
N LEU A 177 -5.46 12.68 -16.16
CA LEU A 177 -6.66 11.86 -16.28
C LEU A 177 -7.89 12.73 -16.52
N GLU A 178 -8.05 13.83 -15.78
CA GLU A 178 -9.15 14.77 -15.97
C GLU A 178 -9.11 15.42 -17.36
N LEU A 179 -7.93 15.84 -17.82
CA LEU A 179 -7.76 16.38 -19.17
C LEU A 179 -8.15 15.38 -20.25
N LEU A 180 -7.72 14.12 -20.13
CA LEU A 180 -8.07 13.06 -21.08
C LEU A 180 -9.56 12.73 -21.03
N GLN A 181 -10.16 12.74 -19.84
CA GLN A 181 -11.59 12.52 -19.67
C GLN A 181 -12.40 13.64 -20.34
N ASN A 182 -12.01 14.90 -20.16
CA ASN A 182 -12.64 16.04 -20.81
C ASN A 182 -12.55 15.93 -22.33
N LYS A 183 -11.37 15.64 -22.89
CA LYS A 183 -11.19 15.39 -24.33
C LYS A 183 -12.08 14.26 -24.83
N LEU A 184 -12.18 13.15 -24.08
CA LEU A 184 -13.04 12.03 -24.47
C LEU A 184 -14.53 12.43 -24.49
N THR A 185 -14.98 13.24 -23.53
CA THR A 185 -16.37 13.73 -23.52
C THR A 185 -16.65 14.70 -24.66
N GLU A 186 -15.69 15.56 -25.02
CA GLU A 186 -15.78 16.46 -26.16
C GLU A 186 -15.84 15.68 -27.48
N GLU A 187 -14.93 14.73 -27.69
CA GLU A 187 -14.92 13.86 -28.87
C GLU A 187 -16.22 13.07 -28.99
N ARG A 188 -16.74 12.54 -27.88
CA ARG A 188 -18.04 11.86 -27.85
C ARG A 188 -19.17 12.79 -28.29
N ARG A 189 -19.21 14.02 -27.76
CA ARG A 189 -20.23 15.01 -28.11
C ARG A 189 -20.17 15.37 -29.59
N VAL A 190 -18.97 15.66 -30.11
CA VAL A 190 -18.75 16.01 -31.52
C VAL A 190 -19.11 14.83 -32.43
N HIS A 191 -18.78 13.61 -32.03
CA HIS A 191 -19.16 12.41 -32.74
C HIS A 191 -20.69 12.25 -32.81
N GLU A 192 -21.40 12.36 -31.69
CA GLU A 192 -22.86 12.29 -31.65
C GLU A 192 -23.53 13.38 -32.52
N GLU A 193 -22.97 14.60 -32.52
CA GLU A 193 -23.46 15.70 -33.38
C GLU A 193 -23.23 15.40 -34.87
N SER A 194 -22.06 14.85 -35.21
CA SER A 194 -21.72 14.44 -36.57
C SER A 194 -22.60 13.29 -37.05
N GLU A 195 -22.85 12.29 -36.21
CA GLU A 195 -23.78 11.20 -36.52
C GLU A 195 -25.20 11.71 -36.74
N LYS A 196 -25.71 12.58 -35.86
CA LYS A 196 -27.04 13.19 -36.03
C LYS A 196 -27.12 13.98 -37.34
N PHE A 197 -26.08 14.75 -37.69
CA PHE A 197 -26.02 15.48 -38.95
C PHE A 197 -26.08 14.55 -40.16
N LEU A 198 -25.28 13.48 -40.17
CA LEU A 198 -25.26 12.50 -41.25
C LEU A 198 -26.59 11.74 -41.36
N GLN A 199 -27.19 11.35 -40.25
CA GLN A 199 -28.51 10.71 -40.21
C GLN A 199 -29.59 11.62 -40.79
N ASN A 200 -29.56 12.91 -40.46
CA ASN A 200 -30.52 13.88 -41.01
C ASN A 200 -30.33 14.05 -42.52
N ARG A 201 -29.08 14.18 -43.00
CA ARG A 201 -28.80 14.23 -44.44
C ARG A 201 -29.22 12.96 -45.17
N HIS A 202 -28.99 11.79 -44.57
CA HIS A 202 -29.46 10.53 -45.14
C HIS A 202 -30.99 10.50 -45.27
N LYS A 203 -31.72 10.93 -44.24
CA LYS A 203 -33.20 11.03 -44.27
C LYS A 203 -33.68 11.99 -45.35
N GLU A 204 -33.07 13.17 -45.49
CA GLU A 204 -33.42 14.15 -46.53
C GLU A 204 -33.24 13.56 -47.94
N LEU A 205 -32.08 12.95 -48.20
CA LEU A 205 -31.80 12.31 -49.49
C LEU A 205 -32.75 11.13 -49.76
N GLN A 206 -33.09 10.35 -48.74
CA GLN A 206 -34.05 9.26 -48.84
C GLN A 206 -35.45 9.78 -49.19
N GLN A 207 -35.89 10.88 -48.59
CA GLN A 207 -37.16 11.53 -48.92
C GLN A 207 -37.17 12.05 -50.36
N GLN A 208 -36.10 12.71 -50.79
CA GLN A 208 -35.97 13.15 -52.19
C GLN A 208 -36.04 11.95 -53.13
N LEU A 209 -35.29 10.89 -52.87
CA LEU A 209 -35.30 9.68 -53.69
C LEU A 209 -36.71 9.06 -53.78
N GLN A 210 -37.45 9.01 -52.67
CA GLN A 210 -38.85 8.57 -52.67
C GLN A 210 -39.74 9.47 -53.52
N GLN A 211 -39.59 10.80 -53.42
CA GLN A 211 -40.33 11.75 -54.25
C GLN A 211 -40.03 11.54 -55.74
N TRP A 212 -38.77 11.37 -56.12
CA TRP A 212 -38.37 11.08 -57.50
C TRP A 212 -38.94 9.74 -58.00
N GLN A 213 -38.94 8.70 -57.17
CA GLN A 213 -39.54 7.40 -57.50
C GLN A 213 -41.05 7.51 -57.70
N GLN A 214 -41.75 8.23 -56.82
CA GLN A 214 -43.20 8.47 -56.96
C GLN A 214 -43.52 9.26 -58.22
N HIS A 215 -42.76 10.32 -58.51
CA HIS A 215 -42.99 11.12 -59.70
C HIS A 215 -42.73 10.34 -60.99
N THR A 216 -41.63 9.57 -61.05
CA THR A 216 -41.32 8.75 -62.22
C THR A 216 -42.32 7.64 -62.46
N THR A 217 -42.83 6.99 -61.39
CA THR A 217 -43.89 5.98 -61.50
C THR A 217 -45.22 6.59 -61.98
N GLN A 218 -45.61 7.76 -61.47
CA GLN A 218 -46.80 8.48 -61.98
C GLN A 218 -46.66 8.85 -63.45
N MET A 219 -45.53 9.45 -63.85
CA MET A 219 -45.25 9.79 -65.25
C MET A 219 -45.28 8.56 -66.15
N LEU A 220 -44.74 7.42 -65.69
CA LEU A 220 -44.78 6.16 -66.43
C LEU A 220 -46.23 5.67 -66.61
N GLN A 221 -47.03 5.69 -65.55
CA GLN A 221 -48.44 5.31 -65.59
C GLN A 221 -49.24 6.22 -66.54
N GLU A 222 -49.03 7.53 -66.50
CA GLU A 222 -49.68 8.48 -67.42
C GLU A 222 -49.30 8.19 -68.87
N LYS A 223 -48.01 7.92 -69.15
CA LYS A 223 -47.55 7.58 -70.51
C LYS A 223 -48.11 6.24 -70.98
N GLU A 224 -48.20 5.25 -70.10
CA GLU A 224 -48.82 3.96 -70.39
C GLU A 224 -50.31 4.13 -70.70
N GLN A 225 -51.04 4.94 -69.92
CA GLN A 225 -52.44 5.26 -70.18
C GLN A 225 -52.64 5.99 -71.52
N GLN A 226 -51.79 6.99 -71.82
CA GLN A 226 -51.80 7.69 -73.11
C GLN A 226 -51.58 6.72 -74.27
N LEU A 227 -50.59 5.83 -74.14
CA LEU A 227 -50.27 4.82 -75.14
C LEU A 227 -51.42 3.83 -75.33
N ASN A 228 -52.03 3.37 -74.24
CA ASN A 228 -53.20 2.48 -74.28
C ASN A 228 -54.42 3.16 -74.94
N SER A 229 -54.67 4.43 -74.65
CA SER A 229 -55.73 5.21 -75.32
C SER A 229 -55.50 5.28 -76.83
N VAL A 230 -54.27 5.56 -77.27
CA VAL A 230 -53.92 5.61 -78.70
C VAL A 230 -54.03 4.22 -79.34
N ARG A 231 -53.60 3.14 -78.66
CA ARG A 231 -53.79 1.76 -79.13
C ARG A 231 -55.27 1.41 -79.29
N CYS A 232 -56.12 1.78 -78.34
CA CYS A 232 -57.57 1.59 -78.42
C CYS A 232 -58.18 2.38 -79.59
N LYS A 233 -57.81 3.65 -79.77
CA LYS A 233 -58.26 4.45 -80.93
C LYS A 233 -57.82 3.83 -82.25
N ARG A 234 -56.57 3.34 -82.33
CA ARG A 234 -56.04 2.68 -83.52
C ARG A 234 -56.80 1.41 -83.87
N THR A 235 -57.07 0.55 -82.88
CA THR A 235 -57.84 -0.69 -83.06
C THR A 235 -59.26 -0.40 -83.51
N VAL A 236 -59.99 0.49 -82.83
CA VAL A 236 -61.35 0.91 -83.23
C VAL A 236 -61.39 1.51 -84.64
N ASN A 237 -60.41 2.36 -85.00
CA ASN A 237 -60.33 2.93 -86.35
C ASN A 237 -60.06 1.85 -87.41
N LEU A 238 -59.23 0.86 -87.08
CA LEU A 238 -58.94 -0.27 -87.96
C LEU A 238 -60.18 -1.14 -88.15
N ASP A 239 -60.93 -1.45 -87.09
CA ASP A 239 -62.19 -2.18 -87.16
C ASP A 239 -63.23 -1.45 -88.02
N ARG A 240 -63.38 -0.12 -87.82
CA ARG A 240 -64.27 0.71 -88.65
C ARG A 240 -63.88 0.69 -90.12
N LEU A 241 -62.59 0.72 -90.42
CA LEU A 241 -62.08 0.65 -91.79
C LEU A 241 -62.33 -0.72 -92.42
N MET A 242 -62.13 -1.81 -91.68
CA MET A 242 -62.46 -3.16 -92.14
C MET A 242 -63.95 -3.33 -92.40
N GLU A 243 -64.80 -2.83 -91.51
CA GLU A 243 -66.26 -2.80 -91.66
C GLU A 243 -66.68 -1.99 -92.91
N MET A 244 -66.07 -0.83 -93.14
CA MET A 244 -66.33 -0.02 -94.34
C MET A 244 -65.91 -0.75 -95.62
N LYS A 245 -64.72 -1.38 -95.64
CA LYS A 245 -64.26 -2.24 -96.75
C LYS A 245 -65.17 -3.44 -96.98
N ARG A 246 -65.74 -4.03 -95.92
CA ARG A 246 -66.74 -5.09 -96.02
C ARG A 246 -68.01 -4.58 -96.72
N ARG A 247 -68.56 -3.46 -96.28
CA ARG A 247 -69.76 -2.83 -96.89
C ARG A 247 -69.54 -2.43 -98.34
N PHE A 248 -68.37 -1.91 -98.71
CA PHE A 248 -68.05 -1.62 -100.11
C PHE A 248 -68.07 -2.88 -100.97
N ARG A 249 -67.47 -3.98 -100.51
CA ARG A 249 -67.52 -5.26 -101.23
C ARG A 249 -68.94 -5.79 -101.38
N GLU A 250 -69.76 -5.68 -100.34
CA GLU A 250 -71.18 -6.07 -100.39
C GLU A 250 -71.97 -5.23 -101.40
N MET A 251 -71.78 -3.90 -101.42
CA MET A 251 -72.44 -3.02 -102.39
C MET A 251 -71.96 -3.29 -103.82
N GLU A 252 -70.65 -3.48 -104.03
CA GLU A 252 -70.09 -3.87 -105.33
C GLU A 252 -70.68 -5.18 -105.82
N GLN A 253 -70.83 -6.17 -104.93
CA GLN A 253 -71.47 -7.44 -105.24
C GLN A 253 -72.93 -7.25 -105.65
N VAL A 254 -73.72 -6.48 -104.92
CA VAL A 254 -75.12 -6.17 -105.28
C VAL A 254 -75.22 -5.47 -106.64
N VAL A 255 -74.31 -4.53 -106.95
CA VAL A 255 -74.27 -3.86 -108.26
C VAL A 255 -73.92 -4.83 -109.38
N MET A 256 -72.98 -5.76 -109.15
CA MET A 256 -72.64 -6.81 -110.10
C MET A 256 -73.84 -7.74 -110.32
N GLU A 257 -74.51 -8.16 -109.26
CA GLU A 257 -75.72 -8.99 -109.32
C GLU A 257 -76.85 -8.29 -110.09
N ASP A 258 -77.16 -7.02 -109.80
CA ASP A 258 -78.18 -6.24 -110.54
C ASP A 258 -77.81 -6.07 -112.03
N ARG A 259 -76.53 -5.87 -112.36
CA ARG A 259 -76.06 -5.82 -113.75
C ARG A 259 -76.25 -7.15 -114.46
N GLU A 260 -75.88 -8.26 -113.82
CA GLU A 260 -76.08 -9.61 -114.37
C GLU A 260 -77.57 -9.93 -114.55
N GLU A 261 -78.43 -9.54 -113.60
CA GLU A 261 -79.87 -9.68 -113.69
C GLU A 261 -80.46 -8.86 -114.84
N GLN A 262 -80.06 -7.60 -114.99
CA GLN A 262 -80.47 -6.76 -116.12
C GLN A 262 -80.00 -7.32 -117.46
N GLU A 263 -78.80 -7.89 -117.54
CA GLU A 263 -78.32 -8.58 -118.73
C GLU A 263 -79.14 -9.82 -119.04
N LYS A 264 -79.43 -10.67 -118.04
CA LYS A 264 -80.34 -11.82 -118.19
C LYS A 264 -81.72 -11.37 -118.66
N LEU A 265 -82.26 -10.28 -118.11
CA LEU A 265 -83.55 -9.72 -118.51
C LEU A 265 -83.52 -9.23 -119.97
N ARG A 266 -82.46 -8.52 -120.37
CA ARG A 266 -82.28 -8.07 -121.77
C ARG A 266 -82.15 -9.25 -122.73
N GLN A 267 -81.41 -10.30 -122.35
CA GLN A 267 -81.32 -11.53 -123.14
C GLN A 267 -82.69 -12.20 -123.27
N GLN A 268 -83.45 -12.33 -122.19
CA GLN A 268 -84.82 -12.86 -122.24
C GLN A 268 -85.75 -12.02 -123.12
N GLN A 269 -85.67 -10.68 -123.03
CA GLN A 269 -86.43 -9.79 -123.90
C GLN A 269 -86.02 -9.90 -125.37
N ALA A 270 -84.73 -10.05 -125.65
CA ALA A 270 -84.22 -10.27 -127.01
C ALA A 270 -84.70 -11.63 -127.57
N LEU A 271 -84.69 -12.69 -126.74
CA LEU A 271 -85.26 -14.00 -127.07
C LEU A 271 -86.78 -13.92 -127.28
N ALA A 272 -87.51 -13.20 -126.43
CA ALA A 272 -88.95 -13.00 -126.59
C ALA A 272 -89.26 -12.18 -127.86
N THR A 273 -88.45 -11.17 -128.17
CA THR A 273 -88.59 -10.36 -129.38
C THR A 273 -88.25 -11.15 -130.63
N SER A 274 -87.18 -11.96 -130.61
CA SER A 274 -86.82 -12.84 -131.73
C SER A 274 -87.87 -13.93 -131.93
N ALA A 275 -88.38 -14.53 -130.86
CA ALA A 275 -89.51 -15.45 -130.89
C ALA A 275 -90.76 -14.77 -131.47
N THR A 276 -91.08 -13.54 -131.05
CA THR A 276 -92.20 -12.75 -131.59
C THR A 276 -92.02 -12.46 -133.08
N LYS A 277 -90.81 -12.09 -133.53
CA LYS A 277 -90.49 -11.88 -134.94
C LYS A 277 -90.60 -13.16 -135.76
N LEU A 278 -90.11 -14.29 -135.24
CA LEU A 278 -90.27 -15.62 -135.84
C LEU A 278 -91.75 -15.99 -135.97
N GLN A 279 -92.53 -15.80 -134.90
CA GLN A 279 -93.96 -16.04 -134.92
C GLN A 279 -94.68 -15.11 -135.90
N ALA A 280 -94.32 -13.82 -135.97
CA ALA A 280 -94.90 -12.86 -136.91
C ALA A 280 -94.52 -13.18 -138.36
N TRP A 281 -93.28 -13.57 -138.62
CA TRP A 281 -92.82 -14.05 -139.92
C TRP A 281 -93.57 -15.31 -140.34
N TRP A 282 -93.73 -16.28 -139.43
CA TRP A 282 -94.50 -17.50 -139.68
C TRP A 282 -95.97 -17.19 -139.97
N ARG A 283 -96.62 -16.35 -139.14
CA ARG A 283 -98.00 -15.87 -139.40
C ARG A 283 -98.11 -15.17 -140.76
N GLY A 284 -97.17 -14.29 -141.09
CA GLY A 284 -97.13 -13.64 -142.41
C GLY A 284 -96.85 -14.60 -143.56
N CYS A 285 -96.05 -15.64 -143.34
CA CYS A 285 -95.79 -16.71 -144.31
C CYS A 285 -97.05 -17.56 -144.52
N MET A 286 -97.77 -17.93 -143.44
CA MET A 286 -99.07 -18.61 -143.52
C MET A 286 -100.06 -17.80 -144.35
N VAL A 287 -100.14 -16.47 -144.12
CA VAL A 287 -101.03 -15.58 -144.89
C VAL A 287 -100.61 -15.49 -146.36
N ARG A 288 -99.31 -15.31 -146.66
CA ARG A 288 -98.81 -15.13 -148.04
C ARG A 288 -98.81 -16.39 -148.88
N ARG A 289 -98.55 -17.56 -148.29
CA ARG A 289 -98.60 -18.87 -148.97
C ARG A 289 -100.01 -19.48 -148.97
N GLY A 290 -101.02 -18.78 -148.40
CA GLY A 290 -102.41 -19.23 -148.42
C GLY A 290 -102.64 -20.53 -147.66
N LEU A 291 -101.87 -20.78 -146.59
CA LEU A 291 -101.94 -21.98 -145.77
C LEU A 291 -102.72 -21.67 -144.48
N GLY A 292 -103.80 -22.42 -144.22
CA GLY A 292 -104.69 -22.23 -143.07
C GLY A 292 -105.86 -21.26 -143.33
N SER A 293 -106.54 -20.81 -142.27
CA SER A 293 -107.84 -20.10 -142.27
C SER A 293 -107.93 -18.75 -143.02
N PHE A 294 -106.95 -18.39 -143.85
CA PHE A 294 -106.90 -17.16 -144.65
C PHE A 294 -107.16 -17.40 -146.15
N LYS A 295 -107.95 -18.43 -146.52
CA LYS A 295 -108.68 -18.44 -147.80
C LYS A 295 -109.82 -17.42 -147.72
N LYS A 296 -109.88 -16.46 -148.66
CA LYS A 296 -110.96 -15.47 -148.74
C LYS A 296 -112.24 -16.11 -149.30
N GLU A 297 -113.35 -15.99 -148.56
CA GLU A 297 -114.73 -16.07 -149.05
C GLU A 297 -115.62 -15.04 -148.33
N GLU A 298 -116.74 -14.72 -148.99
CA GLU A 298 -117.51 -13.48 -148.94
C GLU A 298 -118.71 -13.43 -147.96
N VAL A 299 -118.87 -12.26 -147.29
CA VAL A 299 -120.10 -11.43 -147.08
C VAL A 299 -121.23 -11.85 -146.09
N LYS A 300 -121.61 -10.85 -145.23
CA LYS A 300 -122.96 -10.38 -144.72
C LYS A 300 -123.16 -10.45 -143.17
N LYS A 301 -123.94 -9.62 -142.45
CA LYS A 301 -124.34 -8.18 -142.39
C LYS A 301 -125.30 -7.98 -141.17
N GLY A 302 -125.15 -6.91 -140.34
CA GLY A 302 -126.18 -6.35 -139.40
C GLY A 302 -125.86 -6.44 -137.88
N LYS A 303 -126.28 -5.57 -136.93
CA LYS A 303 -127.16 -4.37 -136.88
C LYS A 303 -127.12 -3.71 -135.46
N LYS A 304 -127.00 -2.37 -135.37
CA LYS A 304 -127.52 -1.31 -134.42
C LYS A 304 -127.47 -1.35 -132.84
N LYS A 305 -127.33 -0.10 -132.30
CA LYS A 305 -127.78 0.56 -131.02
C LYS A 305 -126.80 0.49 -129.80
N LYS A 306 -126.59 1.51 -128.92
CA LYS A 306 -127.16 2.85 -128.62
C LYS A 306 -126.27 3.63 -127.59
N GLU A 307 -126.27 4.98 -127.66
CA GLU A 307 -126.19 6.03 -126.59
C GLU A 307 -125.04 6.21 -125.55
N GLY A 308 -124.51 7.45 -125.44
CA GLY A 308 -124.17 8.12 -124.14
C GLY A 308 -122.83 8.88 -123.97
N LYS A 309 -122.68 10.13 -124.45
CA LYS A 309 -122.40 11.44 -123.73
C LYS A 309 -121.09 11.58 -122.89
N LYS A 310 -120.12 12.46 -123.30
CA LYS A 310 -119.85 13.90 -122.91
C LYS A 310 -119.39 14.11 -121.44
N LYS A 311 -118.43 14.97 -121.02
CA LYS A 311 -117.77 16.24 -121.46
C LYS A 311 -116.57 16.49 -120.47
N LYS A 312 -115.44 17.16 -120.75
CA LYS A 312 -115.17 18.61 -121.03
C LYS A 312 -113.64 18.74 -121.32
N LYS A 313 -113.12 19.31 -122.43
CA LYS A 313 -112.71 20.73 -122.65
C LYS A 313 -112.19 21.44 -121.38
N LYS A 314 -110.97 21.99 -121.33
CA LYS A 314 -110.28 22.84 -122.32
C LYS A 314 -108.88 22.35 -122.66
#